data_AF-A0A2D4NZE0-F1
#
_entry.id   AF-A0A2D4NZE0-F1
#
_cell.length_a   1.000
_cell.length_b   1.000
_cell.length_c   1.000
_cell.angle_alpha   90.00
_cell.angle_beta   90.00
_cell.angle_gamma   90.00
#
_symmetry.space_group_name_H-M   'P 1'
#
loop_
_entity.id
_entity.type
_entity.pdbx_description
1 polymer ?
#
loop_
_entity_poly.entity_id
_entity_poly.type
_entity_poly.pdbx_seq_one_letter_code
_entity_poly.pdbx_strand_id
1 'polypeptide(L)'
;NSPALIVDFADLLPALLSPQNALEIFHLLLDLPCLTAALDTQLRSVLTPLSERSTIDPSSKPVTCLEAFRHPQYRGLFHYLLRVESTPGDPSRLTPLRQLLGSLANHPRVGQCAKTVPLLLQLFFRLVSKFADETLAKKLTLAALERSDLLYEIPGFKAEVFRVMSSQLQVLCKQHPSLVVELSKPLLEFSGTVSNIQTKEDLFIHVVWAIGEYASVTHDKRCTVEQINTFFDVLEAMLFEITQLRPSANIPKYSPRVIAVLMTALTKLASRSQDLIPRVCLFLSKMKIFIQTPAVSSVYCAEEAEAILTRATELMNLLKMPSVAQFVLRPPSEDLSHRETHIPLLLAMKLTSQLLEGGTGSAPG
;
A
#
# COMPACT_ATOMS: atom_id res chain seq x y z
N ASN A 1 -17.09 7.55 -26.09
CA ASN A 1 -15.92 6.76 -25.64
C ASN A 1 -16.33 5.29 -25.61
N SER A 2 -15.81 4.50 -26.56
CA SER A 2 -16.19 3.09 -26.73
C SER A 2 -15.38 2.19 -25.79
N PRO A 3 -15.99 1.22 -25.09
CA PRO A 3 -15.28 0.19 -24.31
C PRO A 3 -14.26 -0.61 -25.15
N ALA A 4 -14.38 -0.60 -26.47
CA ALA A 4 -13.42 -1.22 -27.40
C ALA A 4 -11.98 -0.72 -27.20
N LEU A 5 -11.79 0.58 -26.91
CA LEU A 5 -10.44 1.14 -26.76
C LEU A 5 -9.69 0.55 -25.55
N ILE A 6 -10.39 0.15 -24.49
CA ILE A 6 -9.74 -0.48 -23.32
C ILE A 6 -9.17 -1.85 -23.70
N VAL A 7 -9.88 -2.59 -24.54
CA VAL A 7 -9.43 -3.89 -25.06
C VAL A 7 -8.21 -3.70 -25.95
N ASP A 8 -8.26 -2.74 -26.88
CA ASP A 8 -7.13 -2.45 -27.75
C ASP A 8 -5.86 -2.06 -26.95
N PHE A 9 -6.00 -1.22 -25.92
CA PHE A 9 -4.88 -0.87 -25.05
C PHE A 9 -4.38 -2.04 -24.21
N ALA A 10 -5.27 -2.92 -23.74
CA ALA A 10 -4.88 -4.11 -23.01
C ALA A 10 -4.08 -5.08 -23.89
N ASP A 11 -4.40 -5.15 -25.19
CA ASP A 11 -3.67 -5.97 -26.16
C ASP A 11 -2.31 -5.37 -26.54
N LEU A 12 -2.20 -4.04 -26.56
CA LEU A 12 -0.95 -3.35 -26.88
C LEU A 12 0.05 -3.29 -25.72
N LEU A 13 -0.43 -3.14 -24.49
CA LEU A 13 0.43 -2.93 -23.31
C LEU A 13 1.55 -3.99 -23.15
N PRO A 14 1.30 -5.30 -23.35
CA PRO A 14 2.37 -6.30 -23.33
C PRO A 14 3.50 -6.04 -24.32
N ALA A 15 3.18 -5.57 -25.53
CA ALA A 15 4.19 -5.29 -26.56
C ALA A 15 5.01 -4.02 -26.26
N LEU A 16 4.48 -3.12 -25.44
CA LEU A 16 5.13 -1.87 -25.06
C LEU A 16 6.03 -2.02 -23.83
N LEU A 17 5.87 -3.09 -23.04
CA LEU A 17 6.55 -3.26 -21.77
C LEU A 17 7.91 -3.97 -21.92
N SER A 18 8.93 -3.38 -21.32
CA SER A 18 10.27 -3.95 -21.16
C SER A 18 10.83 -3.59 -19.79
N PRO A 19 11.86 -4.30 -19.29
CA PRO A 19 12.53 -3.93 -18.05
C PRO A 19 13.04 -2.48 -18.03
N GLN A 20 13.42 -1.94 -19.20
CA GLN A 20 14.02 -0.62 -19.34
C GLN A 20 12.99 0.51 -19.23
N ASN A 21 11.73 0.29 -19.62
CA ASN A 21 10.70 1.33 -19.66
C ASN A 21 9.55 1.13 -18.66
N ALA A 22 9.49 -0.01 -17.95
CA ALA A 22 8.40 -0.34 -17.05
C ALA A 22 8.16 0.74 -15.97
N LEU A 23 9.24 1.30 -15.40
CA LEU A 23 9.12 2.36 -14.40
C LEU A 23 8.47 3.63 -14.97
N GLU A 24 8.83 4.03 -16.19
CA GLU A 24 8.22 5.20 -16.81
C GLU A 24 6.76 4.93 -17.18
N ILE A 25 6.45 3.76 -17.73
CA ILE A 25 5.07 3.38 -18.05
C ILE A 25 4.21 3.39 -16.79
N PHE A 26 4.74 2.94 -15.64
CA PHE A 26 4.06 3.06 -14.36
C PHE A 26 3.70 4.51 -14.02
N HIS A 27 4.64 5.45 -14.14
CA HIS A 27 4.37 6.87 -13.90
C HIS A 27 3.33 7.43 -14.88
N LEU A 28 3.43 7.10 -16.17
CA LEU A 28 2.51 7.55 -17.21
C LEU A 28 1.08 7.04 -16.99
N LEU A 29 0.92 5.77 -16.57
CA LEU A 29 -0.39 5.21 -16.23
C LEU A 29 -1.05 5.97 -15.07
N LEU A 30 -0.28 6.37 -14.06
CA LEU A 30 -0.78 7.15 -12.92
C LEU A 30 -1.14 8.60 -13.30
N ASP A 31 -0.39 9.20 -14.23
CA ASP A 31 -0.64 10.56 -14.70
C ASP A 31 -1.69 10.63 -15.83
N LEU A 32 -2.19 9.50 -16.34
CA LEU A 32 -3.12 9.44 -17.47
C LEU A 32 -4.37 10.33 -17.32
N PRO A 33 -5.01 10.45 -16.13
CA PRO A 33 -6.14 11.37 -15.96
C PRO A 33 -5.72 12.85 -16.04
N CYS A 34 -4.54 13.19 -15.51
CA CYS A 34 -3.96 14.53 -15.62
C CYS A 34 -3.57 14.85 -17.07
N LEU A 35 -2.98 13.88 -17.78
CA LEU A 35 -2.70 13.97 -19.21
C LEU A 35 -3.98 14.21 -20.02
N THR A 36 -5.06 13.50 -19.69
CA THR A 36 -6.38 13.70 -20.33
C THR A 36 -6.91 15.12 -20.12
N ALA A 37 -6.75 15.69 -18.92
CA ALA A 37 -7.11 17.07 -18.64
C ALA A 37 -6.25 18.08 -19.44
N ALA A 38 -4.95 17.80 -19.58
CA ALA A 38 -4.05 18.61 -20.39
C ALA A 38 -4.40 18.57 -21.89
N LEU A 39 -4.75 17.39 -22.43
CA LEU A 39 -5.22 17.23 -23.81
C LEU A 39 -6.55 17.97 -24.05
N ASP A 40 -7.48 17.92 -23.10
CA ASP A 40 -8.74 18.68 -23.17
C ASP A 40 -8.47 20.20 -23.20
N THR A 41 -7.53 20.65 -22.38
CA THR A 41 -7.07 22.05 -22.35
C THR A 41 -6.43 22.47 -23.68
N GLN A 42 -5.55 21.64 -24.24
CA GLN A 42 -4.92 21.88 -25.54
C GLN A 42 -5.97 21.99 -26.65
N LEU A 43 -6.94 21.07 -26.70
CA LEU A 43 -8.01 21.09 -27.69
C LEU A 43 -8.84 22.38 -27.61
N ARG A 44 -9.26 22.77 -26.40
CA ARG A 44 -10.00 24.03 -26.18
C ARG A 44 -9.17 25.25 -26.56
N SER A 45 -7.85 25.23 -26.32
CA SER A 45 -6.98 26.36 -26.66
C SER A 45 -6.87 26.61 -28.16
N VAL A 46 -6.99 25.55 -28.98
CA VAL A 46 -7.03 25.62 -30.45
C VAL A 46 -8.38 26.13 -30.94
N LEU A 47 -9.47 25.71 -30.31
CA LEU A 47 -10.84 26.12 -30.67
C LEU A 47 -11.17 27.55 -30.26
N THR A 48 -10.49 28.09 -29.24
CA THR A 48 -10.71 29.45 -28.73
C THR A 48 -9.43 30.29 -28.83
N PRO A 49 -9.01 30.69 -30.03
CA PRO A 49 -7.82 31.55 -30.20
C PRO A 49 -8.02 32.89 -29.49
N LEU A 50 -6.95 33.43 -28.88
CA LEU A 50 -7.00 34.75 -28.25
C LEU A 50 -7.22 35.82 -29.32
N SER A 51 -8.12 36.76 -29.04
CA SER A 51 -8.12 38.04 -29.74
C SER A 51 -6.79 38.75 -29.43
N GLU A 52 -6.13 39.32 -30.44
CA GLU A 52 -4.81 39.96 -30.40
C GLU A 52 -4.65 41.05 -29.30
N ARG A 53 -5.75 41.48 -28.68
CA ARG A 53 -5.81 42.52 -27.63
C ARG A 53 -5.72 42.00 -26.19
N SER A 54 -5.68 40.70 -25.96
CA SER A 54 -5.50 40.14 -24.61
C SER A 54 -4.00 39.96 -24.33
N THR A 55 -3.35 41.03 -23.88
CA THR A 55 -1.98 40.95 -23.35
C THR A 55 -2.03 40.19 -22.03
N ILE A 56 -1.68 38.90 -22.05
CA ILE A 56 -1.46 38.12 -20.83
C ILE A 56 -0.26 38.73 -20.12
N ASP A 57 -0.49 39.37 -18.98
CA ASP A 57 0.59 39.86 -18.12
C ASP A 57 1.41 38.66 -17.61
N PRO A 58 2.68 38.51 -18.02
CA PRO A 58 3.51 37.36 -17.66
C PRO A 58 3.89 37.33 -16.17
N SER A 59 3.60 38.41 -15.43
CA SER A 59 3.79 38.48 -13.97
C SER A 59 2.59 37.97 -13.17
N SER A 60 1.41 37.85 -13.80
CA SER A 60 0.18 37.40 -13.16
C SER A 60 0.07 35.87 -13.12
N LYS A 61 -0.38 35.30 -12.01
CA LYS A 61 -0.64 33.85 -11.92
C LYS A 61 -1.90 33.52 -12.74
N PRO A 62 -1.85 32.49 -13.62
CA PRO A 62 -3.02 32.11 -14.41
C PRO A 62 -4.12 31.58 -13.49
N VAL A 63 -5.36 31.99 -13.76
CA VAL A 63 -6.54 31.58 -13.00
C VAL A 63 -7.20 30.37 -13.65
N THR A 64 -7.11 30.26 -14.97
CA THR A 64 -7.69 29.16 -15.74
C THR A 64 -6.63 28.24 -16.36
N CYS A 65 -7.01 26.98 -16.63
CA CYS A 65 -6.13 26.04 -17.34
C CYS A 65 -5.75 26.55 -18.73
N LEU A 66 -6.64 27.29 -19.41
CA LEU A 66 -6.40 27.87 -20.73
C LEU A 66 -5.37 28.99 -20.71
N GLU A 67 -5.44 29.89 -19.73
CA GLU A 67 -4.42 30.93 -19.51
C GLU A 67 -3.08 30.28 -19.22
N ALA A 68 -3.05 29.30 -18.31
CA ALA A 68 -1.84 28.61 -17.94
C ALA A 68 -1.20 27.83 -19.09
N PHE A 69 -2.00 27.22 -19.98
CA PHE A 69 -1.48 26.56 -21.18
C PHE A 69 -0.64 27.50 -22.06
N ARG A 70 -1.00 28.79 -22.06
CA ARG A 70 -0.32 29.85 -22.81
C ARG A 70 0.76 30.55 -21.99
N HIS A 71 0.75 30.37 -20.67
CA HIS A 71 1.64 31.06 -19.75
C HIS A 71 3.09 30.51 -19.81
N PRO A 72 4.13 31.36 -19.92
CA PRO A 72 5.52 30.92 -20.07
C PRO A 72 6.00 29.96 -18.97
N GLN A 73 5.60 30.21 -17.72
CA GLN A 73 5.99 29.37 -16.57
C GLN A 73 5.43 27.94 -16.61
N TYR A 74 4.25 27.74 -17.21
CA TYR A 74 3.56 26.43 -17.25
C TYR A 74 3.75 25.71 -18.58
N ARG A 75 4.11 26.43 -19.64
CA ARG A 75 4.32 25.89 -20.99
C ARG A 75 5.26 24.68 -20.99
N GLY A 76 6.36 24.74 -20.25
CA GLY A 76 7.31 23.62 -20.13
C GLY A 76 6.72 22.39 -19.41
N LEU A 77 5.82 22.58 -18.45
CA LEU A 77 5.14 21.49 -17.74
C LEU A 77 4.10 20.82 -18.64
N PHE A 78 3.35 21.60 -19.42
CA PHE A 78 2.43 21.07 -20.43
C PHE A 78 3.18 20.29 -21.51
N HIS A 79 4.28 20.81 -22.04
CA HIS A 79 5.12 20.09 -23.01
C HIS A 79 5.67 18.79 -22.43
N TYR A 80 6.15 18.81 -21.19
CA TYR A 80 6.60 17.59 -20.53
C TYR A 80 5.47 16.57 -20.36
N LEU A 81 4.28 16.99 -19.96
CA LEU A 81 3.14 16.08 -19.80
C LEU A 81 2.65 15.53 -21.16
N LEU A 82 2.57 16.37 -22.18
CA LEU A 82 2.05 16.05 -23.52
C LEU A 82 3.12 15.46 -24.47
N ARG A 83 4.31 15.14 -23.96
CA ARG A 83 5.40 14.60 -24.76
C ARG A 83 5.01 13.28 -25.41
N VAL A 84 5.51 13.07 -26.64
CA VAL A 84 5.33 11.82 -27.39
C VAL A 84 6.44 10.82 -27.06
N GLU A 85 7.60 11.31 -26.63
CA GLU A 85 8.79 10.51 -26.35
C GLU A 85 9.05 10.38 -24.84
N SER A 86 9.65 9.25 -24.47
CA SER A 86 10.14 9.00 -23.13
C SER A 86 11.13 10.10 -22.72
N THR A 87 10.99 10.60 -21.49
CA THR A 87 11.97 11.53 -20.94
C THR A 87 12.04 11.34 -19.44
N PRO A 88 13.24 11.06 -18.88
CA PRO A 88 13.42 10.99 -17.43
C PRO A 88 13.00 12.32 -16.79
N GLY A 89 12.19 12.26 -15.75
CA GLY A 89 11.80 13.45 -15.02
C GLY A 89 11.14 13.11 -13.70
N ASP A 90 11.34 13.98 -12.72
CA ASP A 90 10.72 13.87 -11.41
C ASP A 90 9.20 14.10 -11.51
N PRO A 91 8.34 13.13 -11.14
CA PRO A 91 6.88 13.30 -11.13
C PRO A 91 6.38 14.45 -10.25
N SER A 92 7.16 14.88 -9.25
CA SER A 92 6.84 15.98 -8.35
C SER A 92 6.75 17.34 -9.07
N ARG A 93 7.48 17.50 -10.19
CA ARG A 93 7.49 18.73 -11.00
C ARG A 93 6.11 19.10 -11.54
N LEU A 94 5.22 18.11 -11.67
CA LEU A 94 3.87 18.28 -12.20
C LEU A 94 2.87 18.74 -11.14
N THR A 95 3.25 18.86 -9.87
CA THR A 95 2.34 19.27 -8.78
C THR A 95 1.63 20.61 -9.05
N PRO A 96 2.30 21.69 -9.48
CA PRO A 96 1.62 22.95 -9.81
C PRO A 96 0.61 22.77 -10.95
N LEU A 97 0.94 21.93 -11.93
CA LEU A 97 0.07 21.66 -13.07
C LEU A 97 -1.15 20.82 -12.68
N ARG A 98 -0.99 19.81 -11.80
CA ARG A 98 -2.10 18.99 -11.28
C ARG A 98 -3.11 19.84 -10.50
N GLN A 99 -2.63 20.74 -9.64
CA GLN A 99 -3.50 21.64 -8.86
C GLN A 99 -4.35 22.52 -9.78
N LEU A 100 -3.71 23.13 -10.78
CA LEU A 100 -4.37 23.97 -11.76
C LEU A 100 -5.36 23.19 -12.64
N LEU A 101 -4.97 22.01 -13.13
CA LEU A 101 -5.83 21.16 -13.94
C LEU A 101 -7.00 20.59 -13.15
N GLY A 102 -6.94 20.58 -11.81
CA GLY A 102 -7.96 20.04 -10.91
C GLY A 102 -9.40 20.53 -11.19
N SER A 103 -9.57 21.72 -11.77
CA SER A 103 -10.88 22.20 -12.24
C SER A 103 -11.55 21.28 -13.29
N LEU A 104 -10.76 20.47 -13.99
CA LEU A 104 -11.19 19.48 -14.99
C LEU A 104 -11.37 18.07 -14.42
N ALA A 105 -11.18 17.86 -13.11
CA ALA A 105 -11.33 16.53 -12.47
C ALA A 105 -12.70 15.89 -12.72
N ASN A 106 -13.76 16.70 -12.76
CA ASN A 106 -15.14 16.25 -13.00
C ASN A 106 -15.49 16.14 -14.50
N HIS A 107 -14.56 16.41 -15.40
CA HIS A 107 -14.83 16.33 -16.84
C HIS A 107 -15.08 14.86 -17.26
N PRO A 108 -16.11 14.55 -18.08
CA PRO A 108 -16.46 13.16 -18.41
C PRO A 108 -15.32 12.34 -18.99
N ARG A 109 -14.47 12.96 -19.82
CA ARG A 109 -13.26 12.29 -20.38
C ARG A 109 -12.25 11.93 -19.29
N VAL A 110 -12.00 12.84 -18.36
CA VAL A 110 -11.05 12.66 -17.25
C VAL A 110 -11.56 11.59 -16.28
N GLY A 111 -12.84 11.64 -15.91
CA GLY A 111 -13.47 10.63 -15.07
C GLY A 111 -13.46 9.23 -15.70
N GLN A 112 -13.74 9.11 -17.00
CA GLN A 112 -13.67 7.82 -17.69
C GLN A 112 -12.25 7.26 -17.77
N CYS A 113 -11.27 8.13 -18.04
CA CYS A 113 -9.86 7.75 -18.00
C CYS A 113 -9.46 7.24 -16.61
N ALA A 114 -9.84 7.95 -15.55
CA ALA A 114 -9.53 7.56 -14.17
C ALA A 114 -10.10 6.19 -13.78
N LYS A 115 -11.29 5.83 -14.27
CA LYS A 115 -11.88 4.49 -14.07
C LYS A 115 -11.10 3.37 -14.78
N THR A 116 -10.40 3.70 -15.86
CA THR A 116 -9.66 2.72 -16.68
C THR A 116 -8.27 2.43 -16.11
N VAL A 117 -7.63 3.43 -15.49
CA VAL A 117 -6.27 3.34 -14.96
C VAL A 117 -6.05 2.16 -14.00
N PRO A 118 -6.92 1.88 -13.00
CA PRO A 118 -6.75 0.71 -12.12
C PRO A 118 -6.69 -0.62 -12.87
N LEU A 119 -7.47 -0.78 -13.95
CA LEU A 119 -7.46 -1.98 -14.79
C LEU A 119 -6.13 -2.12 -15.54
N LEU A 120 -5.64 -1.01 -16.11
CA LEU A 120 -4.36 -0.98 -16.81
C LEU A 120 -3.18 -1.20 -15.85
N LEU A 121 -3.23 -0.64 -14.64
CA LEU A 121 -2.22 -0.88 -13.60
C LEU A 121 -2.19 -2.34 -13.16
N GLN A 122 -3.36 -2.98 -13.01
CA GLN A 122 -3.42 -4.39 -12.67
C GLN A 122 -2.81 -5.27 -13.77
N LEU A 123 -3.09 -4.95 -15.05
CA LEU A 123 -2.47 -5.64 -16.18
C LEU A 123 -0.96 -5.38 -16.24
N PHE A 124 -0.54 -4.13 -16.12
CA PHE A 124 0.86 -3.71 -16.05
C PHE A 124 1.62 -4.54 -15.02
N PHE A 125 1.13 -4.61 -13.79
CA PHE A 125 1.79 -5.31 -12.71
C PHE A 125 1.80 -6.83 -12.89
N ARG A 126 0.75 -7.41 -13.46
CA ARG A 126 0.71 -8.84 -13.85
C ARG A 126 1.76 -9.18 -14.91
N LEU A 127 2.06 -8.25 -15.81
CA LEU A 127 3.07 -8.46 -16.86
C LEU A 127 4.47 -8.27 -16.29
N VAL A 128 4.68 -7.18 -15.54
CA VAL A 128 5.96 -6.85 -14.91
C VAL A 128 6.41 -7.92 -13.92
N SER A 129 5.51 -8.54 -13.15
CA SER A 129 5.86 -9.62 -12.23
C SER A 129 6.47 -10.86 -12.91
N LYS A 130 6.38 -10.99 -14.24
CA LYS A 130 7.00 -12.08 -15.00
C LYS A 130 8.47 -11.84 -15.33
N PHE A 131 8.95 -10.59 -15.28
CA PHE A 131 10.31 -10.23 -15.70
C PHE A 131 11.02 -9.25 -14.76
N ALA A 132 10.35 -8.73 -13.73
CA ALA A 132 10.95 -7.80 -12.79
C ALA A 132 12.06 -8.47 -11.99
N ASP A 133 13.27 -7.96 -12.17
CA ASP A 133 14.39 -8.25 -11.28
C ASP A 133 14.28 -7.45 -9.98
N GLU A 134 15.17 -7.72 -9.04
CA GLU A 134 15.22 -7.04 -7.74
C GLU A 134 15.37 -5.51 -7.89
N THR A 135 16.15 -5.07 -8.89
CA THR A 135 16.38 -3.64 -9.17
C THR A 135 15.10 -2.94 -9.61
N LEU A 136 14.35 -3.52 -10.56
CA LEU A 136 13.10 -2.96 -11.04
C LEU A 136 12.01 -3.05 -9.96
N ALA A 137 11.93 -4.16 -9.23
CA ALA A 137 10.98 -4.33 -8.14
C ALA A 137 11.19 -3.27 -7.04
N LYS A 138 12.45 -2.96 -6.72
CA LYS A 138 12.83 -1.88 -5.80
C LYS A 138 12.35 -0.52 -6.29
N LYS A 139 12.67 -0.18 -7.55
CA LYS A 139 12.27 1.10 -8.16
C LYS A 139 10.76 1.27 -8.19
N LEU A 140 10.01 0.21 -8.55
CA LEU A 140 8.55 0.24 -8.60
C LEU A 140 7.92 0.37 -7.21
N THR A 141 8.48 -0.32 -6.21
CA THR A 141 8.01 -0.22 -4.82
C THR A 141 8.20 1.19 -4.29
N LEU A 142 9.40 1.75 -4.47
CA LEU A 142 9.68 3.13 -4.07
C LEU A 142 8.76 4.13 -4.79
N ALA A 143 8.64 3.99 -6.11
CA ALA A 143 7.76 4.83 -6.91
C ALA A 143 6.29 4.73 -6.47
N ALA A 144 5.80 3.55 -6.07
CA ALA A 144 4.43 3.40 -5.58
C ALA A 144 4.19 4.18 -4.27
N LEU A 145 5.15 4.17 -3.35
CA LEU A 145 5.09 4.94 -2.11
C LEU A 145 5.13 6.44 -2.39
N GLU A 146 6.11 6.91 -3.17
CA GLU A 146 6.29 8.33 -3.50
C GLU A 146 5.10 8.89 -4.29
N ARG A 147 4.56 8.11 -5.24
CA ARG A 147 3.43 8.54 -6.06
C ARG A 147 2.12 8.56 -5.29
N SER A 148 2.04 7.94 -4.12
CA SER A 148 0.81 7.91 -3.33
C SER A 148 0.31 9.30 -2.90
N ASP A 149 1.23 10.27 -2.76
CA ASP A 149 0.92 11.67 -2.44
C ASP A 149 0.74 12.57 -3.68
N LEU A 150 1.04 12.05 -4.87
CA LEU A 150 1.15 12.84 -6.10
C LEU A 150 0.11 12.43 -7.16
N LEU A 151 -0.91 11.67 -6.76
CA LEU A 151 -2.02 11.29 -7.63
C LEU A 151 -2.92 12.50 -7.90
N TYR A 152 -3.45 12.55 -9.12
CA TYR A 152 -4.37 13.61 -9.53
C TYR A 152 -5.71 13.47 -8.77
N GLU A 153 -6.22 14.58 -8.22
CA GLU A 153 -7.40 14.58 -7.35
C GLU A 153 -8.68 14.32 -8.14
N ILE A 154 -9.18 13.08 -8.09
CA ILE A 154 -10.46 12.68 -8.66
C ILE A 154 -11.21 11.84 -7.60
N PRO A 155 -12.51 12.08 -7.37
CA PRO A 155 -13.29 11.29 -6.43
C PRO A 155 -13.16 9.77 -6.67
N GLY A 156 -12.77 9.03 -5.63
CA GLY A 156 -12.63 7.56 -5.66
C GLY A 156 -11.39 7.03 -6.39
N PHE A 157 -10.67 7.84 -7.16
CA PHE A 157 -9.53 7.37 -7.97
C PHE A 157 -8.37 6.87 -7.10
N LYS A 158 -8.00 7.61 -6.05
CA LYS A 158 -6.91 7.23 -5.14
C LYS A 158 -7.16 5.88 -4.48
N ALA A 159 -8.38 5.64 -4.00
CA ALA A 159 -8.76 4.40 -3.35
C ALA A 159 -8.52 3.19 -4.26
N GLU A 160 -8.97 3.25 -5.52
CA GLU A 160 -8.75 2.17 -6.48
C GLU A 160 -7.28 1.99 -6.86
N VAL A 161 -6.52 3.07 -7.01
CA VAL A 161 -5.07 2.99 -7.29
C VAL A 161 -4.34 2.36 -6.10
N PHE A 162 -4.64 2.78 -4.87
CA PHE A 162 -4.04 2.21 -3.67
C PHE A 162 -4.39 0.73 -3.53
N ARG A 163 -5.64 0.33 -3.80
CA ARG A 163 -6.04 -1.09 -3.81
C ARG A 163 -5.17 -1.92 -4.76
N VAL A 164 -4.94 -1.44 -5.98
CA VAL A 164 -4.10 -2.14 -6.97
C VAL A 164 -2.63 -2.18 -6.54
N MET A 165 -2.06 -1.03 -6.16
CA MET A 165 -0.66 -0.94 -5.69
C MET A 165 -0.42 -1.84 -4.47
N SER A 166 -1.37 -1.90 -3.55
CA SER A 166 -1.30 -2.73 -2.35
C SER A 166 -1.23 -4.22 -2.69
N SER A 167 -2.11 -4.68 -3.59
CA SER A 167 -2.08 -6.07 -4.05
C SER A 167 -0.75 -6.42 -4.72
N GLN A 168 -0.18 -5.47 -5.47
CA GLN A 168 1.10 -5.69 -6.12
C GLN A 168 2.27 -5.71 -5.14
N LEU A 169 2.25 -4.87 -4.10
CA LEU A 169 3.31 -4.86 -3.09
C LEU A 169 3.49 -6.25 -2.48
N GLN A 170 2.39 -6.96 -2.22
CA GLN A 170 2.46 -8.36 -1.78
C GLN A 170 3.16 -9.27 -2.79
N VAL A 171 2.82 -9.16 -4.08
CA VAL A 171 3.44 -9.96 -5.15
C VAL A 171 4.93 -9.67 -5.26
N LEU A 172 5.33 -8.39 -5.28
CA LEU A 172 6.73 -7.99 -5.37
C LEU A 172 7.54 -8.44 -4.16
N CYS A 173 7.03 -8.24 -2.94
CA CYS A 173 7.73 -8.68 -1.73
C CYS A 173 7.79 -10.21 -1.63
N LYS A 174 6.82 -10.95 -2.17
CA LYS A 174 6.90 -12.42 -2.24
C LYS A 174 7.98 -12.89 -3.21
N GLN A 175 8.09 -12.25 -4.37
CA GLN A 175 9.11 -12.59 -5.37
C GLN A 175 10.52 -12.12 -4.97
N HIS A 176 10.60 -10.98 -4.30
CA HIS A 176 11.84 -10.32 -3.88
C HIS A 176 11.77 -9.91 -2.40
N PRO A 177 11.88 -10.86 -1.45
CA PRO A 177 11.77 -10.57 -0.02
C PRO A 177 12.79 -9.57 0.53
N SER A 178 13.97 -9.49 -0.10
CA SER A 178 15.05 -8.54 0.23
C SER A 178 14.60 -7.07 0.15
N LEU A 179 13.54 -6.76 -0.62
CA LEU A 179 12.97 -5.42 -0.73
C LEU A 179 12.67 -4.78 0.63
N VAL A 180 12.21 -5.55 1.61
CA VAL A 180 11.88 -5.02 2.94
C VAL A 180 13.11 -4.52 3.68
N VAL A 181 14.25 -5.20 3.53
CA VAL A 181 15.53 -4.79 4.12
C VAL A 181 16.11 -3.61 3.34
N GLU A 182 16.11 -3.69 2.00
CA GLU A 182 16.68 -2.65 1.14
C GLU A 182 15.95 -1.32 1.18
N LEU A 183 14.62 -1.35 1.33
CA LEU A 183 13.75 -0.18 1.40
C LEU A 183 13.31 0.13 2.83
N SER A 184 14.04 -0.37 3.83
CA SER A 184 13.68 -0.20 5.24
C SER A 184 13.40 1.26 5.62
N LYS A 185 14.24 2.21 5.20
CA LYS A 185 14.02 3.63 5.47
C LYS A 185 12.70 4.16 4.85
N PRO A 186 12.45 4.07 3.54
CA PRO A 186 11.17 4.46 2.96
C PRO A 186 9.95 3.76 3.58
N LEU A 187 10.06 2.47 3.91
CA LEU A 187 8.98 1.70 4.53
C LEU A 187 8.69 2.18 5.96
N LEU A 188 9.73 2.50 6.74
CA LEU A 188 9.60 3.08 8.08
C LEU A 188 8.98 4.48 8.04
N GLU A 189 9.45 5.34 7.14
CA GLU A 189 8.89 6.70 6.96
C GLU A 189 7.41 6.64 6.58
N PHE A 190 7.05 5.74 5.65
CA PHE A 190 5.66 5.55 5.24
C PHE A 190 4.79 4.97 6.36
N SER A 191 5.24 3.90 7.02
CA SER A 191 4.48 3.22 8.08
C SER A 191 4.45 3.99 9.40
N GLY A 192 5.38 4.91 9.64
CA GLY A 192 5.39 5.79 10.82
C GLY A 192 4.53 7.05 10.69
N THR A 193 3.93 7.29 9.53
CA THR A 193 3.11 8.48 9.27
C THR A 193 1.63 8.20 9.59
N VAL A 194 1.13 8.77 10.69
CA VAL A 194 -0.25 8.52 11.20
C VAL A 194 -1.35 8.81 10.17
N SER A 195 -1.20 9.86 9.35
CA SER A 195 -2.19 10.20 8.32
C SER A 195 -2.34 9.12 7.25
N ASN A 196 -1.32 8.31 6.99
CA ASN A 196 -1.38 7.22 6.00
C ASN A 196 -2.35 6.12 6.44
N ILE A 197 -2.60 5.96 7.74
CA ILE A 197 -3.55 4.97 8.25
C ILE A 197 -4.95 5.23 7.69
N GLN A 198 -5.36 6.50 7.59
CA GLN A 198 -6.69 6.88 7.13
C GLN A 198 -6.73 7.20 5.64
N THR A 199 -5.70 7.90 5.14
CA THR A 199 -5.69 8.42 3.77
C THR A 199 -5.25 7.37 2.75
N LYS A 200 -4.50 6.35 3.19
CA LYS A 200 -3.87 5.32 2.35
C LYS A 200 -4.00 3.93 2.98
N GLU A 201 -5.15 3.65 3.61
CA GLU A 201 -5.35 2.47 4.48
C GLU A 201 -4.90 1.15 3.83
N ASP A 202 -5.34 0.86 2.60
CA ASP A 202 -4.95 -0.39 1.92
C ASP A 202 -3.43 -0.48 1.75
N LEU A 203 -2.78 0.61 1.34
CA LEU A 203 -1.32 0.62 1.12
C LEU A 203 -0.57 0.49 2.44
N PHE A 204 -1.05 1.18 3.48
CA PHE A 204 -0.54 1.06 4.85
C PHE A 204 -0.61 -0.38 5.34
N ILE A 205 -1.77 -1.03 5.23
CA ILE A 205 -1.96 -2.43 5.63
C ILE A 205 -0.93 -3.34 4.96
N HIS A 206 -0.69 -3.17 3.65
CA HIS A 206 0.18 -4.07 2.92
C HIS A 206 1.67 -3.78 3.17
N VAL A 207 2.05 -2.52 3.44
CA VAL A 207 3.40 -2.18 3.91
C VAL A 207 3.67 -2.80 5.28
N VAL A 208 2.77 -2.61 6.25
CA VAL A 208 2.91 -3.20 7.59
C VAL A 208 2.94 -4.73 7.53
N TRP A 209 2.08 -5.32 6.71
CA TRP A 209 2.09 -6.77 6.46
C TRP A 209 3.44 -7.22 5.89
N ALA A 210 3.98 -6.55 4.87
CA ALA A 210 5.25 -6.91 4.24
C ALA A 210 6.42 -6.83 5.23
N ILE A 211 6.45 -5.79 6.08
CA ILE A 211 7.43 -5.66 7.17
C ILE A 211 7.33 -6.87 8.10
N GLY A 212 6.13 -7.17 8.60
CA GLY A 212 5.88 -8.31 9.48
C GLY A 212 6.24 -9.65 8.83
N GLU A 213 6.08 -9.79 7.51
CA GLU A 213 6.34 -11.02 6.77
C GLU A 213 7.83 -11.26 6.52
N TYR A 214 8.51 -10.26 5.96
CA TYR A 214 9.82 -10.44 5.34
C TYR A 214 10.99 -9.81 6.09
N ALA A 215 10.77 -8.99 7.14
CA ALA A 215 11.85 -8.53 8.02
C ALA A 215 12.38 -9.70 8.87
N SER A 216 13.27 -10.49 8.27
CA SER A 216 13.88 -11.67 8.88
C SER A 216 15.18 -12.06 8.18
N VAL A 217 16.15 -12.52 8.98
CA VAL A 217 17.40 -13.16 8.51
C VAL A 217 17.19 -14.35 7.58
N THR A 218 16.02 -15.01 7.64
CA THR A 218 15.70 -16.15 6.78
C THR A 218 15.42 -15.75 5.34
N HIS A 219 14.95 -14.52 5.13
CA HIS A 219 14.61 -13.98 3.82
C HIS A 219 15.76 -13.14 3.24
N ASP A 220 16.48 -12.41 4.09
CA ASP A 220 17.67 -11.67 3.70
C ASP A 220 18.70 -11.68 4.85
N LYS A 221 19.90 -12.19 4.57
CA LYS A 221 21.00 -12.31 5.55
C LYS A 221 21.49 -10.96 6.08
N ARG A 222 21.20 -9.86 5.37
CA ARG A 222 21.54 -8.49 5.79
C ARG A 222 20.57 -7.94 6.84
N CYS A 223 19.43 -8.61 7.08
CA CYS A 223 18.47 -8.19 8.10
C CYS A 223 19.10 -8.35 9.49
N THR A 224 19.29 -7.25 10.22
CA THR A 224 19.87 -7.30 11.57
C THR A 224 18.79 -7.22 12.64
N VAL A 225 19.16 -7.58 13.87
CA VAL A 225 18.26 -7.47 15.03
C VAL A 225 17.90 -6.01 15.30
N GLU A 226 18.84 -5.08 15.11
CA GLU A 226 18.59 -3.64 15.25
C GLU A 226 17.56 -3.14 14.25
N GLN A 227 17.58 -3.67 13.02
CA GLN A 227 16.59 -3.32 12.00
C GLN A 227 15.20 -3.85 12.36
N ILE A 228 15.11 -5.08 12.88
CA ILE A 228 13.85 -5.66 13.40
C ILE A 228 13.30 -4.79 14.54
N ASN A 229 14.15 -4.38 15.47
CA ASN A 229 13.76 -3.52 16.60
C ASN A 229 13.29 -2.14 16.11
N THR A 230 13.94 -1.57 15.10
CA THR A 230 13.53 -0.28 14.51
C THR A 230 12.15 -0.37 13.86
N PHE A 231 11.88 -1.43 13.08
CA PHE A 231 10.53 -1.70 12.56
C PHE A 231 9.51 -1.88 13.67
N PHE A 232 9.88 -2.63 14.71
CA PHE A 232 9.01 -2.86 15.85
C PHE A 232 8.62 -1.56 16.54
N ASP A 233 9.58 -0.69 16.86
CA ASP A 233 9.35 0.55 17.59
C ASP A 233 8.40 1.50 16.82
N VAL A 234 8.57 1.61 15.50
CA VAL A 234 7.67 2.43 14.67
C VAL A 234 6.26 1.86 14.61
N LEU A 235 6.11 0.55 14.38
CA LEU A 235 4.80 -0.09 14.32
C LEU A 235 4.10 -0.11 15.69
N GLU A 236 4.86 -0.23 16.76
CA GLU A 236 4.37 -0.16 18.14
C GLU A 236 3.83 1.24 18.43
N ALA A 237 4.56 2.28 18.05
CA ALA A 237 4.10 3.66 18.16
C ALA A 237 2.79 3.89 17.38
N MET A 238 2.64 3.32 16.19
CA MET A 238 1.39 3.41 15.42
C MET A 238 0.21 2.70 16.08
N LEU A 239 0.41 1.49 16.59
CA LEU A 239 -0.64 0.79 17.33
C LEU A 239 -0.99 1.54 18.62
N PHE A 240 0.00 2.14 19.28
CA PHE A 240 -0.20 2.98 20.44
C PHE A 240 -1.04 4.22 20.08
N GLU A 241 -0.74 4.94 19.00
CA GLU A 241 -1.55 6.11 18.56
C GLU A 241 -3.02 5.74 18.28
N ILE A 242 -3.29 4.54 17.75
CA ILE A 242 -4.65 4.04 17.54
C ILE A 242 -5.35 3.72 18.86
N THR A 243 -4.62 3.13 19.80
CA THR A 243 -5.19 2.55 21.02
C THR A 243 -5.18 3.49 22.22
N GLN A 244 -4.42 4.59 22.13
CA GLN A 244 -4.40 5.61 23.15
C GLN A 244 -5.69 6.42 23.15
N LEU A 245 -6.35 6.38 24.30
CA LEU A 245 -7.56 7.12 24.59
C LEU A 245 -7.21 8.60 24.76
N ARG A 246 -7.19 9.36 23.66
CA ARG A 246 -7.27 10.82 23.78
C ARG A 246 -8.74 11.19 23.99
N PRO A 247 -9.11 11.79 25.13
CA PRO A 247 -10.42 12.39 25.32
C PRO A 247 -10.52 13.64 24.43
N SER A 248 -10.74 13.42 23.15
CA SER A 248 -10.97 14.47 22.17
C SER A 248 -12.30 14.18 21.48
N ALA A 249 -13.03 15.24 21.12
CA ALA A 249 -14.40 15.15 20.62
C ALA A 249 -14.54 14.38 19.29
N ASN A 250 -13.43 14.06 18.61
CA ASN A 250 -13.38 13.30 17.36
C ASN A 250 -12.35 12.17 17.48
N ILE A 251 -12.74 11.03 18.05
CA ILE A 251 -11.90 9.82 17.97
C ILE A 251 -12.00 9.29 16.54
N PRO A 252 -10.90 9.26 15.77
CA PRO A 252 -10.92 8.67 14.44
C PRO A 252 -11.23 7.16 14.54
N LYS A 253 -12.24 6.70 13.80
CA LYS A 253 -12.48 5.27 13.60
C LYS A 253 -11.37 4.72 12.71
N TYR A 254 -10.68 3.69 13.19
CA TYR A 254 -9.74 2.90 12.39
C TYR A 254 -10.36 1.56 12.05
N SER A 255 -10.01 0.96 10.91
CA SER A 255 -10.57 -0.34 10.58
C SER A 255 -10.01 -1.44 11.49
N PRO A 256 -10.82 -2.44 11.89
CA PRO A 256 -10.31 -3.62 12.62
C PRO A 256 -9.18 -4.33 11.90
N ARG A 257 -9.16 -4.26 10.56
CA ARG A 257 -8.12 -4.84 9.70
C ARG A 257 -6.77 -4.18 9.93
N VAL A 258 -6.70 -2.86 10.05
CA VAL A 258 -5.47 -2.14 10.40
C VAL A 258 -4.92 -2.62 11.74
N ILE A 259 -5.77 -2.65 12.77
CA ILE A 259 -5.39 -3.06 14.12
C ILE A 259 -4.87 -4.50 14.12
N ALA A 260 -5.59 -5.42 13.47
CA ALA A 260 -5.21 -6.82 13.37
C ALA A 260 -3.86 -7.02 12.65
N VAL A 261 -3.60 -6.26 11.59
CA VAL A 261 -2.34 -6.34 10.83
C VAL A 261 -1.16 -5.78 11.62
N LEU A 262 -1.33 -4.65 12.33
CA LEU A 262 -0.32 -4.12 13.24
C LEU A 262 0.01 -5.11 14.36
N MET A 263 -1.00 -5.64 15.06
CA MET A 263 -0.81 -6.66 16.09
C MET A 263 -0.07 -7.87 15.53
N THR A 264 -0.48 -8.38 14.36
CA THR A 264 0.16 -9.54 13.73
C THR A 264 1.60 -9.26 13.34
N ALA A 265 1.90 -8.09 12.76
CA ALA A 265 3.26 -7.71 12.38
C ALA A 265 4.18 -7.60 13.61
N LEU A 266 3.72 -6.96 14.68
CA LEU A 266 4.46 -6.87 15.95
C LEU A 266 4.72 -8.25 16.56
N THR A 267 3.73 -9.14 16.58
CA THR A 267 3.90 -10.53 17.05
C THR A 267 4.92 -11.30 16.19
N LYS A 268 4.91 -11.10 14.85
CA LYS A 268 5.90 -11.71 13.95
C LYS A 268 7.32 -11.21 14.24
N LEU A 269 7.51 -9.91 14.39
CA LEU A 269 8.82 -9.33 14.74
C LEU A 269 9.30 -9.83 16.11
N ALA A 270 8.43 -9.86 17.13
CA ALA A 270 8.77 -10.35 18.46
C ALA A 270 9.06 -11.86 18.50
N SER A 271 8.46 -12.66 17.63
CA SER A 271 8.82 -14.09 17.51
C SER A 271 10.25 -14.28 16.99
N ARG A 272 10.81 -13.28 16.30
CA ARG A 272 12.18 -13.28 15.75
C ARG A 272 13.18 -12.59 16.68
N SER A 273 12.73 -11.67 17.53
CA SER A 273 13.51 -10.99 18.56
C SER A 273 12.81 -11.10 19.91
N GLN A 274 13.23 -12.07 20.72
CA GLN A 274 12.49 -12.50 21.92
C GLN A 274 12.43 -11.45 23.04
N ASP A 275 13.36 -10.49 23.04
CA ASP A 275 13.38 -9.32 23.92
C ASP A 275 12.14 -8.44 23.75
N LEU A 276 11.49 -8.48 22.58
CA LEU A 276 10.28 -7.71 22.29
C LEU A 276 8.98 -8.37 22.78
N ILE A 277 9.02 -9.67 23.10
CA ILE A 277 7.81 -10.45 23.47
C ILE A 277 7.04 -9.82 24.65
N PRO A 278 7.69 -9.41 25.77
CA PRO A 278 6.98 -8.79 26.88
C PRO A 278 6.20 -7.53 26.48
N ARG A 279 6.75 -6.72 25.55
CA ARG A 279 6.10 -5.50 25.04
C ARG A 279 4.83 -5.84 24.26
N VAL A 280 4.91 -6.81 23.34
CA VAL A 280 3.74 -7.25 22.56
C VAL A 280 2.66 -7.83 23.46
N CYS A 281 3.03 -8.69 24.41
CA CYS A 281 2.07 -9.26 25.37
C CYS A 281 1.37 -8.16 26.19
N LEU A 282 2.10 -7.10 26.58
CA LEU A 282 1.48 -5.97 27.26
C LEU A 282 0.43 -5.27 26.37
N PHE A 283 0.73 -5.02 25.09
CA PHE A 283 -0.24 -4.45 24.15
C PHE A 283 -1.46 -5.34 23.95
N LEU A 284 -1.25 -6.62 23.62
CA LEU A 284 -2.34 -7.56 23.34
C LEU A 284 -3.28 -7.72 24.56
N SER A 285 -2.74 -7.75 25.78
CA SER A 285 -3.56 -7.83 27.00
C SER A 285 -4.43 -6.59 27.25
N LYS A 286 -3.96 -5.41 26.81
CA LYS A 286 -4.69 -4.14 26.93
C LYS A 286 -5.79 -3.96 25.88
N MET A 287 -5.85 -4.79 24.84
CA MET A 287 -6.91 -4.70 23.81
C MET A 287 -8.31 -4.84 24.39
N LYS A 288 -8.47 -5.66 25.44
CA LYS A 288 -9.74 -5.78 26.17
C LYS A 288 -10.18 -4.45 26.78
N ILE A 289 -9.25 -3.75 27.44
CA ILE A 289 -9.52 -2.45 28.07
C ILE A 289 -9.83 -1.39 27.00
N PHE A 290 -9.07 -1.39 25.90
CA PHE A 290 -9.30 -0.50 24.76
C PHE A 290 -10.73 -0.64 24.21
N ILE A 291 -11.15 -1.86 23.86
CA ILE A 291 -12.49 -2.12 23.30
C ILE A 291 -13.62 -1.81 24.30
N GLN A 292 -13.42 -2.09 25.59
CA GLN A 292 -14.42 -1.84 26.62
C GLN A 292 -14.58 -0.36 27.00
N THR A 293 -13.70 0.51 26.51
CA THR A 293 -13.78 1.94 26.82
C THR A 293 -15.05 2.55 26.20
N PRO A 294 -15.86 3.33 26.93
CA PRO A 294 -17.13 3.87 26.43
C PRO A 294 -17.02 4.62 25.10
N ALA A 295 -15.92 5.35 24.91
CA ALA A 295 -15.66 6.12 23.70
C ALA A 295 -15.29 5.26 22.47
N VAL A 296 -14.83 4.03 22.69
CA VAL A 296 -14.46 3.05 21.65
C VAL A 296 -15.65 2.11 21.37
N SER A 297 -16.37 1.71 22.41
CA SER A 297 -17.58 0.87 22.33
C SER A 297 -18.70 1.52 21.48
N SER A 298 -18.74 2.85 21.40
CA SER A 298 -19.66 3.56 20.51
C SER A 298 -19.24 3.57 19.03
N VAL A 299 -17.95 3.30 18.74
CA VAL A 299 -17.36 3.40 17.40
C VAL A 299 -17.32 2.05 16.68
N TYR A 300 -17.11 0.96 17.42
CA TYR A 300 -17.03 -0.39 16.90
C TYR A 300 -18.31 -1.17 17.22
N CYS A 301 -18.84 -1.90 16.24
CA CYS A 301 -19.93 -2.83 16.53
C CYS A 301 -19.41 -4.07 17.27
N ALA A 302 -20.32 -4.89 17.81
CA ALA A 302 -19.95 -6.08 18.57
C ALA A 302 -19.07 -7.05 17.78
N GLU A 303 -19.35 -7.25 16.49
CA GLU A 303 -18.58 -8.14 15.60
C GLU A 303 -17.15 -7.62 15.36
N GLU A 304 -16.99 -6.32 15.11
CA GLU A 304 -15.69 -5.68 14.91
C GLU A 304 -14.83 -5.76 16.18
N ALA A 305 -15.44 -5.50 17.33
CA ALA A 305 -14.82 -5.63 18.63
C ALA A 305 -14.38 -7.07 18.93
N GLU A 306 -15.25 -8.05 18.67
CA GLU A 306 -14.97 -9.47 18.83
C GLU A 306 -13.82 -9.93 17.91
N ALA A 307 -13.77 -9.47 16.65
CA ALA A 307 -12.69 -9.80 15.73
C ALA A 307 -11.32 -9.31 16.24
N ILE A 308 -11.26 -8.10 16.81
CA ILE A 308 -10.03 -7.54 17.41
C ILE A 308 -9.60 -8.37 18.63
N LEU A 309 -10.53 -8.67 19.54
CA LEU A 309 -10.23 -9.42 20.76
C LEU A 309 -9.84 -10.88 20.49
N THR A 310 -10.55 -11.53 19.56
CA THR A 310 -10.22 -12.89 19.11
C THR A 310 -8.81 -12.92 18.55
N ARG A 311 -8.48 -11.97 17.66
CA ARG A 311 -7.14 -11.90 17.08
C ARG A 311 -6.06 -11.63 18.13
N ALA A 312 -6.31 -10.73 19.08
CA ALA A 312 -5.35 -10.45 20.15
C ALA A 312 -5.11 -11.70 21.02
N THR A 313 -6.16 -12.47 21.31
CA THR A 313 -6.09 -13.71 22.11
C THR A 313 -5.31 -14.80 21.37
N GLU A 314 -5.56 -14.99 20.07
CA GLU A 314 -4.80 -15.93 19.23
C GLU A 314 -3.29 -15.61 19.27
N LEU A 315 -2.93 -14.35 19.02
CA LEU A 315 -1.54 -13.91 19.00
C LEU A 315 -0.87 -14.06 20.38
N MET A 316 -1.59 -13.75 21.45
CA MET A 316 -1.13 -13.95 22.82
C MET A 316 -0.80 -15.43 23.09
N ASN A 317 -1.68 -16.33 22.66
CA ASN A 317 -1.49 -17.76 22.85
C ASN A 317 -0.31 -18.30 22.03
N LEU A 318 -0.10 -17.79 20.81
CA LEU A 318 1.07 -18.16 20.00
C LEU A 318 2.38 -17.74 20.69
N LEU A 319 2.44 -16.54 21.28
CA LEU A 319 3.64 -16.04 21.95
C LEU A 319 4.04 -16.83 23.22
N LYS A 320 3.16 -17.67 23.78
CA LYS A 320 3.53 -18.62 24.85
C LYS A 320 4.54 -19.66 24.39
N MET A 321 4.60 -19.95 23.09
CA MET A 321 5.55 -20.86 22.48
C MET A 321 6.25 -20.16 21.30
N PRO A 322 7.25 -19.28 21.54
CA PRO A 322 7.82 -18.42 20.49
C PRO A 322 8.41 -19.19 19.31
N SER A 323 9.01 -20.35 19.56
CA SER A 323 9.54 -21.25 18.52
C SER A 323 8.44 -21.78 17.59
N VAL A 324 7.28 -22.13 18.16
CA VAL A 324 6.08 -22.55 17.40
C VAL A 324 5.47 -21.37 16.67
N ALA A 325 5.40 -20.21 17.32
CA ALA A 325 4.90 -18.97 16.70
C ALA A 325 5.69 -18.62 15.44
N GLN A 326 7.02 -18.70 15.48
CA GLN A 326 7.86 -18.41 14.32
C GLN A 326 7.57 -19.34 13.13
N PHE A 327 7.20 -20.61 13.40
CA PHE A 327 6.82 -21.57 12.37
C PHE A 327 5.40 -21.31 11.84
N VAL A 328 4.42 -21.13 12.72
CA VAL A 328 3.00 -20.91 12.36
C VAL A 328 2.80 -19.58 11.63
N LEU A 329 3.59 -18.56 11.97
CA LEU A 329 3.50 -17.22 11.40
C LEU A 329 4.32 -17.03 10.12
N ARG A 330 5.05 -18.06 9.66
CA ARG A 330 5.84 -18.02 8.42
C ARG A 330 4.89 -18.06 7.20
N PRO A 331 5.23 -17.38 6.09
CA PRO A 331 4.47 -17.54 4.85
C PRO A 331 4.50 -19.01 4.40
N PRO A 332 3.40 -19.55 3.85
CA PRO A 332 3.43 -20.87 3.24
C PRO A 332 4.42 -20.84 2.07
N SER A 333 5.51 -21.61 2.19
CA SER A 333 6.46 -21.82 1.09
C SER A 333 5.77 -22.62 -0.01
N GLU A 334 5.86 -22.17 -1.26
CA GLU A 334 5.29 -22.87 -2.43
C GLU A 334 5.89 -24.29 -2.63
N ASP A 335 7.00 -24.61 -1.97
CA ASP A 335 7.61 -25.96 -1.98
C ASP A 335 6.73 -27.06 -1.35
N LEU A 336 5.65 -26.70 -0.66
CA LEU A 336 4.67 -27.65 -0.11
C LEU A 336 3.41 -27.81 -1.00
N SER A 337 3.34 -27.16 -2.16
CA SER A 337 2.18 -27.24 -3.06
C SER A 337 2.06 -28.56 -3.85
N HIS A 338 3.00 -29.50 -3.66
CA HIS A 338 2.93 -30.85 -4.21
C HIS A 338 3.07 -31.97 -3.18
N ARG A 339 2.51 -31.81 -1.97
CA ARG A 339 1.91 -32.94 -1.26
C ARG A 339 1.12 -32.45 -0.04
N GLU A 340 -0.03 -33.08 0.12
CA GLU A 340 -0.79 -33.20 1.37
C GLU A 340 -1.80 -32.09 1.64
N THR A 341 -3.00 -32.33 1.09
CA THR A 341 -4.30 -32.23 1.77
C THR A 341 -4.36 -31.27 2.95
N HIS A 342 -5.02 -30.14 2.69
CA HIS A 342 -5.58 -29.22 3.67
C HIS A 342 -6.03 -29.92 4.95
N ILE A 343 -5.22 -29.81 5.99
CA ILE A 343 -5.68 -29.98 7.37
C ILE A 343 -5.81 -28.55 7.93
N PRO A 344 -7.04 -28.04 8.12
CA PRO A 344 -7.26 -26.74 8.73
C PRO A 344 -6.56 -26.66 10.09
N LEU A 345 -6.01 -25.48 10.42
CA LEU A 345 -5.28 -25.15 11.66
C LEU A 345 -5.93 -25.74 12.94
N LEU A 346 -7.26 -25.79 12.99
CA LEU A 346 -8.04 -26.35 14.10
C LEU A 346 -7.85 -27.87 14.30
N LEU A 347 -7.63 -28.63 13.22
CA LEU A 347 -7.37 -30.07 13.28
C LEU A 347 -5.92 -30.36 13.67
N ALA A 348 -4.97 -29.55 13.21
CA ALA A 348 -3.57 -29.66 13.64
C ALA A 348 -3.43 -29.40 15.14
N MET A 349 -4.18 -28.42 15.68
CA MET A 349 -4.27 -28.16 17.12
C MET A 349 -4.97 -29.28 17.89
N LYS A 350 -5.99 -29.93 17.31
CA LYS A 350 -6.64 -31.10 17.95
C LYS A 350 -5.73 -32.32 18.01
N LEU A 351 -4.95 -32.58 16.96
CA LEU A 351 -4.02 -33.71 16.90
C LEU A 351 -2.87 -33.54 17.91
N THR A 352 -2.35 -32.33 18.09
CA THR A 352 -1.31 -32.07 19.09
C THR A 352 -1.84 -32.15 20.52
N SER A 353 -3.09 -31.72 20.77
CA SER A 353 -3.72 -31.88 22.09
C SER A 353 -3.95 -33.36 22.45
N GLN A 354 -4.40 -34.18 21.49
CA GLN A 354 -4.62 -35.61 21.72
C GLN A 354 -3.31 -36.39 21.97
N LEU A 355 -2.21 -35.98 21.34
CA LEU A 355 -0.89 -36.58 21.56
C LEU A 355 -0.30 -36.22 22.94
N LEU A 356 -0.60 -35.03 23.47
CA LEU A 356 -0.20 -34.66 24.83
C LEU A 356 -1.04 -35.35 25.92
N GLU A 357 -2.31 -35.65 25.64
CA GLU A 357 -3.20 -36.33 26.59
C GLU A 357 -3.04 -37.86 26.60
N GLY A 358 -2.55 -38.46 25.50
CA GLY A 358 -2.34 -39.92 25.38
C GLY A 358 -1.10 -40.49 26.11
N GLY A 359 -0.32 -39.65 26.81
CA GLY A 359 0.94 -40.06 27.45
C GLY A 359 0.81 -40.71 28.85
N THR A 360 -0.41 -40.90 29.37
CA THR A 360 -0.61 -41.53 30.69
C THR A 360 -1.46 -42.79 30.58
N GLY A 361 -0.79 -43.94 30.62
CA GLY A 361 -1.43 -45.20 30.99
C GLY A 361 -1.22 -46.35 30.01
N SER A 362 -0.10 -47.07 30.15
CA SER A 362 -0.14 -48.53 30.18
C SER A 362 1.15 -49.09 30.79
N ALA A 363 1.04 -49.68 31.97
CA ALA A 363 2.05 -50.55 32.56
C ALA A 363 1.67 -52.01 32.27
N PRO A 364 2.64 -52.95 32.19
CA PRO A 364 2.42 -54.28 31.65
C PRO A 364 1.81 -55.23 32.69
N GLY A 365 0.97 -56.15 32.21
CA GLY A 365 0.52 -57.36 32.91
C GLY A 365 0.75 -58.56 32.03
#